data_AF-A0A8T2INN2-F1
#
_entry.id   AF-A0A8T2INN2-F1
#
_cell.length_a   1.000
_cell.length_b   1.000
_cell.length_c   1.000
_cell.angle_alpha   90.00
_cell.angle_beta   90.00
_cell.angle_gamma   90.00
#
_symmetry.space_group_name_H-M   'P 1'
#
loop_
_entity.id
_entity.type
_entity.pdbx_description
1 polymer ?
#
loop_
_entity_poly.entity_id
_entity_poly.type
_entity_poly.pdbx_seq_one_letter_code
_entity_poly.pdbx_strand_id
1 'polypeptide(L)'
;MAEEKILIPKKEKAKQRRERWLQKIEALTLAQQAKKAQAKRRATPVVGDLKPLVDALPELSELTAVCKSVASRKQPSCLGSGKKKPEPTDYRKMKSAQKRKIIEEEMSRVQELLRNPSYKANPLAAVGEHLLKRMKEEQECDPK
;
A
#
# COMPACT_ATOMS: atom_id res chain seq x y z
N MET A 1 1.32 39.72 -26.72
CA MET A 1 1.39 40.02 -25.27
C MET A 1 2.84 40.38 -24.98
N ALA A 2 3.18 41.66 -25.08
CA ALA A 2 4.56 42.12 -24.93
C ALA A 2 4.93 42.03 -23.45
N GLU A 3 5.98 41.27 -23.14
CA GLU A 3 6.58 41.29 -21.81
C GLU A 3 7.16 42.68 -21.56
N GLU A 4 6.49 43.46 -20.73
CA GLU A 4 7.11 44.62 -20.09
C GLU A 4 8.33 44.11 -19.34
N LYS A 5 9.52 44.39 -19.88
CA LYS A 5 10.78 44.20 -19.15
C LYS A 5 10.76 45.17 -17.99
N ILE A 6 10.17 44.75 -16.87
CA ILE A 6 10.20 45.48 -15.60
C ILE A 6 11.67 45.83 -15.37
N LEU A 7 11.99 47.12 -15.41
CA LEU A 7 13.33 47.64 -15.16
C LEU A 7 13.63 47.44 -13.67
N ILE A 8 13.98 46.22 -13.29
CA ILE A 8 14.27 45.87 -11.90
C ILE A 8 15.48 46.72 -11.46
N PRO A 9 15.35 47.53 -10.40
CA PRO A 9 16.44 48.37 -9.93
C PRO A 9 17.64 47.51 -9.49
N LYS A 10 18.85 48.05 -9.63
CA LYS A 10 20.11 47.33 -9.34
C LYS A 10 20.11 46.69 -7.94
N LYS A 11 19.49 47.34 -6.96
CA LYS A 11 19.30 46.87 -5.58
C LYS A 11 18.48 45.58 -5.50
N GLU A 12 17.34 45.52 -6.20
CA GLU A 12 16.49 44.33 -6.24
C GLU A 12 17.17 43.17 -6.98
N LYS A 13 17.90 43.46 -8.07
CA LYS A 13 18.73 42.43 -8.75
C LYS A 13 19.80 41.85 -7.82
N ALA A 14 20.42 42.67 -6.96
CA ALA A 14 21.40 42.20 -5.99
C ALA A 14 20.75 41.33 -4.89
N LYS A 15 19.57 41.73 -4.40
CA LYS A 15 18.79 40.96 -3.42
C LYS A 15 18.39 39.59 -3.98
N GLN A 16 17.88 39.54 -5.22
CA GLN A 16 17.52 38.29 -5.90
C GLN A 16 18.71 37.35 -6.08
N ARG A 17 19.90 37.88 -6.40
CA ARG A 17 21.12 37.04 -6.48
C ARG A 17 21.47 36.42 -5.14
N ARG A 18 21.42 37.21 -4.06
CA ARG A 18 21.67 36.73 -2.69
C ARG A 18 20.64 35.68 -2.27
N GLU A 19 19.37 35.91 -2.57
CA GLU A 19 18.28 34.99 -2.23
C GLU A 19 18.39 33.68 -2.98
N ARG A 20 18.63 33.70 -4.30
CA ARG A 20 18.89 32.48 -5.09
C ARG A 20 20.11 31.71 -4.58
N TRP A 21 21.15 32.43 -4.14
CA TRP A 21 22.34 31.81 -3.56
C TRP A 21 22.01 31.11 -2.23
N LEU A 22 21.27 31.77 -1.33
CA LEU A 22 20.84 31.19 -0.06
C LEU A 22 19.93 29.98 -0.28
N GLN A 23 18.95 30.08 -1.17
CA GLN A 23 18.08 28.97 -1.56
C GLN A 23 18.89 27.77 -2.07
N LYS A 24 19.95 28.01 -2.85
CA LYS A 24 20.84 26.94 -3.34
C LYS A 24 21.61 26.27 -2.20
N ILE A 25 22.09 27.04 -1.23
CA ILE A 25 22.75 26.50 -0.03
C ILE A 25 21.75 25.65 0.77
N GLU A 26 20.56 26.18 1.04
CA GLU A 26 19.51 25.48 1.79
C GLU A 26 19.08 24.18 1.11
N ALA A 27 18.93 24.19 -0.22
CA ALA A 27 18.63 22.97 -0.97
C ALA A 27 19.73 21.91 -0.81
N LEU A 28 21.00 22.31 -0.86
CA LEU A 28 22.14 21.41 -0.67
C LEU A 28 22.20 20.86 0.76
N THR A 29 21.97 21.70 1.78
CA THR A 29 21.99 21.26 3.18
C THR A 29 20.86 20.27 3.45
N LEU A 30 19.64 20.55 2.97
CA LEU A 30 18.49 19.66 3.09
C LEU A 30 18.74 18.33 2.39
N ALA A 31 19.27 18.34 1.17
CA ALA A 31 19.62 17.11 0.44
C ALA A 31 20.67 16.27 1.18
N GLN A 32 21.68 16.92 1.78
CA GLN A 32 22.71 16.22 2.54
C GLN A 32 22.18 15.66 3.87
N GLN A 33 21.28 16.38 4.55
CA GLN A 33 20.59 15.90 5.74
C GLN A 33 19.72 14.68 5.43
N ALA A 34 18.96 14.71 4.32
CA ALA A 34 18.16 13.58 3.86
C ALA A 34 19.00 12.34 3.59
N LYS A 35 20.14 12.48 2.89
CA LYS A 35 21.10 11.38 2.64
C LYS A 35 21.66 10.79 3.95
N LYS A 36 22.08 11.64 4.89
CA LYS A 36 22.56 11.19 6.21
C LYS A 36 21.47 10.45 6.98
N ALA A 37 20.24 10.96 6.97
CA ALA A 37 19.11 10.30 7.63
C ALA A 37 18.81 8.94 6.99
N GLN A 38 18.84 8.83 5.67
CA GLN A 38 18.67 7.56 4.96
C GLN A 38 19.78 6.55 5.29
N ALA A 39 21.04 6.99 5.35
CA ALA A 39 22.17 6.13 5.73
C ALA A 39 22.02 5.63 7.18
N LYS A 40 21.62 6.49 8.11
CA LYS A 40 21.33 6.10 9.51
C LYS A 40 20.21 5.05 9.57
N ARG A 41 19.11 5.26 8.85
CA ARG A 41 17.98 4.30 8.78
C ARG A 41 18.39 2.95 8.23
N ARG A 42 19.22 2.93 7.17
CA ARG A 42 19.76 1.68 6.59
C ARG A 42 20.73 0.96 7.54
N ALA A 43 21.48 1.71 8.33
CA ALA A 43 22.47 1.18 9.25
C ALA A 43 21.88 0.72 10.59
N THR A 44 20.73 1.24 11.01
CA THR A 44 19.97 0.70 12.13
C THR A 44 19.17 -0.51 11.62
N PRO A 45 19.59 -1.76 11.90
CA PRO A 45 18.67 -2.86 11.71
C PRO A 45 17.54 -2.64 12.71
N VAL A 46 16.31 -2.96 12.29
CA VAL A 46 15.18 -3.44 13.10
C VAL A 46 13.87 -2.86 12.55
N VAL A 47 13.00 -3.78 12.13
CA VAL A 47 11.53 -3.70 12.11
C VAL A 47 10.95 -2.36 12.55
N GLY A 48 10.49 -1.52 11.62
CA GLY A 48 9.67 -0.34 11.96
C GLY A 48 9.95 1.00 11.24
N ASP A 49 10.87 1.08 10.27
CA ASP A 49 10.96 2.31 9.46
C ASP A 49 9.72 2.45 8.57
N LEU A 50 8.78 3.33 8.96
CA LEU A 50 7.54 3.60 8.23
C LEU A 50 7.75 4.62 7.10
N LYS A 51 8.91 5.27 7.04
CA LYS A 51 9.15 6.34 6.07
C LYS A 51 9.17 5.85 4.61
N PRO A 52 9.68 4.65 4.28
CA PRO A 52 9.54 4.07 2.95
C PRO A 52 8.08 3.91 2.50
N LEU A 53 7.14 3.66 3.43
CA LEU A 53 5.72 3.59 3.10
C LEU A 53 5.15 4.97 2.76
N VAL A 54 5.58 6.01 3.49
CA VAL A 54 5.15 7.39 3.24
C VAL A 54 5.74 7.92 1.94
N ASP A 55 7.03 7.67 1.68
CA ASP A 55 7.71 8.12 0.45
C ASP A 55 7.19 7.39 -0.80
N ALA A 56 6.64 6.18 -0.65
CA ALA A 56 6.02 5.43 -1.75
C ALA A 56 4.57 5.85 -2.05
N LEU A 57 3.97 6.73 -1.23
CA LEU A 57 2.62 7.24 -1.49
C LEU A 57 2.68 8.47 -2.40
N PRO A 58 1.74 8.59 -3.37
CA PRO A 58 1.64 9.77 -4.21
C PRO A 58 1.28 11.00 -3.40
N GLU A 59 1.80 12.16 -3.80
CA GLU A 59 1.45 13.42 -3.17
C GLU A 59 -0.01 13.79 -3.45
N LEU A 60 -0.67 14.51 -2.53
CA LEU A 60 -2.07 14.92 -2.68
C LEU A 60 -2.30 15.76 -3.96
N SER A 61 -1.28 16.51 -4.39
CA SER A 61 -1.23 17.24 -5.66
C SER A 61 -1.40 16.30 -6.87
N GLU A 62 -0.69 15.18 -6.88
CA GLU A 62 -0.75 14.15 -7.93
C GLU A 62 -2.11 13.45 -7.93
N LEU A 63 -2.64 13.12 -6.75
CA LEU A 63 -3.97 12.49 -6.61
C LEU A 63 -5.09 13.41 -7.11
N THR A 64 -5.03 14.71 -6.82
CA THR A 64 -6.04 15.67 -7.30
C THR A 64 -5.96 15.93 -8.80
N ALA A 65 -4.79 15.80 -9.42
CA ALA A 65 -4.62 15.87 -10.87
C ALA A 65 -5.23 14.63 -11.55
N VAL A 66 -4.99 13.43 -11.00
CA VAL A 66 -5.56 12.17 -11.52
C VAL A 66 -7.08 12.15 -11.33
N CYS A 67 -7.62 12.49 -10.15
CA CYS A 67 -9.06 12.48 -9.87
C CYS A 67 -9.89 13.40 -10.78
N LYS A 68 -9.30 14.49 -11.31
CA LYS A 68 -9.97 15.35 -12.31
C LYS A 68 -10.16 14.65 -13.67
N SER A 69 -9.38 13.62 -13.98
CA SER A 69 -9.47 12.86 -15.23
C SER A 69 -10.45 11.67 -15.19
N VAL A 70 -10.82 11.18 -13.99
CA VAL A 70 -11.64 9.96 -13.81
C VAL A 70 -13.11 10.24 -13.50
N ALA A 71 -13.56 11.50 -13.56
CA ALA A 71 -14.94 11.88 -13.24
C ALA A 71 -16.03 11.33 -14.19
N SER A 72 -15.66 10.54 -15.21
CA SER A 72 -16.56 10.07 -16.28
C SER A 72 -16.72 8.55 -16.39
N ARG A 73 -16.50 7.76 -15.32
CA ARG A 73 -16.79 6.31 -15.38
C ARG A 73 -17.41 5.73 -14.11
N LYS A 74 -18.67 6.10 -13.84
CA LYS A 74 -19.54 5.36 -12.93
C LYS A 74 -20.08 4.12 -13.66
N GLN A 75 -19.63 2.94 -13.26
CA GLN A 75 -20.25 1.66 -13.66
C GLN A 75 -21.52 1.42 -12.82
N PRO A 76 -22.64 0.99 -13.41
CA PRO A 76 -23.84 0.65 -12.65
C PRO A 76 -23.66 -0.70 -11.96
N SER A 77 -23.67 -0.72 -10.63
CA SER A 77 -23.82 -1.97 -9.87
C SER A 77 -25.22 -2.52 -10.09
N CYS A 78 -25.32 -3.72 -10.64
CA CYS A 78 -26.54 -4.50 -10.74
C CYS A 78 -27.17 -4.73 -9.34
N LEU A 79 -28.18 -3.92 -9.00
CA LEU A 79 -29.11 -4.22 -7.91
C LEU A 79 -30.06 -5.32 -8.38
N GLY A 80 -29.93 -6.53 -7.83
CA GLY A 80 -30.84 -7.61 -8.17
C GLY A 80 -30.47 -8.96 -7.58
N SER A 81 -30.45 -9.07 -6.25
CA SER A 81 -30.78 -10.29 -5.47
C SER A 81 -30.37 -10.07 -4.02
N GLY A 82 -31.26 -10.40 -3.08
CA GLY A 82 -31.06 -10.26 -1.63
C GLY A 82 -29.97 -11.17 -1.07
N LYS A 83 -28.71 -10.90 -1.43
CA LYS A 83 -27.56 -11.58 -0.86
C LYS A 83 -27.30 -10.97 0.52
N LYS A 84 -27.30 -11.83 1.54
CA LYS A 84 -26.77 -11.51 2.88
C LYS A 84 -25.45 -10.79 2.67
N LYS A 85 -25.26 -9.65 3.36
CA LYS A 85 -23.99 -8.91 3.30
C LYS A 85 -22.86 -9.93 3.43
N PRO A 86 -21.89 -9.95 2.49
CA PRO A 86 -20.78 -10.89 2.58
C PRO A 86 -20.18 -10.76 3.97
N GLU A 87 -19.85 -11.90 4.58
CA GLU A 87 -19.19 -11.91 5.87
C GLU A 87 -18.02 -10.92 5.82
N PRO A 88 -17.88 -10.01 6.80
CA PRO A 88 -16.81 -9.04 6.78
C PRO A 88 -15.46 -9.77 6.73
N THR A 89 -14.83 -9.79 5.56
CA THR A 89 -13.52 -10.42 5.34
C THR A 89 -12.44 -9.76 6.22
N ASP A 90 -12.69 -8.51 6.64
CA ASP A 90 -11.80 -7.75 7.52
C ASP A 90 -12.04 -8.06 9.00
N TYR A 91 -11.12 -8.80 9.61
CA TYR A 91 -11.11 -9.12 11.05
C TYR A 91 -11.28 -7.91 11.97
N ARG A 92 -10.79 -6.72 11.57
CA ARG A 92 -10.92 -5.48 12.38
C ARG A 92 -12.36 -4.99 12.50
N LYS A 93 -13.21 -5.28 11.50
CA LYS A 93 -14.61 -4.82 11.44
C LYS A 93 -15.59 -5.79 12.11
N MET A 94 -15.13 -7.00 12.46
CA MET A 94 -15.97 -8.05 13.05
C MET A 94 -16.26 -7.84 14.53
N LYS A 95 -17.45 -8.26 14.96
CA LYS A 95 -17.81 -8.32 16.39
C LYS A 95 -16.99 -9.41 17.10
N SER A 96 -16.76 -9.25 18.41
CA SER A 96 -15.99 -10.22 19.20
C SER A 96 -16.53 -11.64 19.13
N ALA A 97 -17.87 -11.82 19.14
CA ALA A 97 -18.50 -13.13 19.01
C ALA A 97 -18.25 -13.78 17.64
N GLN A 98 -18.19 -13.00 16.56
CA GLN A 98 -17.88 -13.51 15.21
C GLN A 98 -16.43 -13.99 15.16
N LYS A 99 -15.49 -13.24 15.75
CA LYS A 99 -14.08 -13.64 15.83
C LYS A 99 -13.90 -14.97 16.57
N ARG A 100 -14.63 -15.16 17.67
CA ARG A 100 -14.57 -16.42 18.43
C ARG A 100 -15.05 -17.60 17.59
N LYS A 101 -16.15 -17.45 16.86
CA LYS A 101 -16.65 -18.49 15.96
C LYS A 101 -15.62 -18.89 14.91
N ILE A 102 -14.98 -17.93 14.25
CA ILE A 102 -13.93 -18.23 13.25
C ILE A 102 -12.77 -18.99 13.91
N ILE A 103 -12.34 -18.57 15.10
CA ILE A 103 -11.27 -19.28 15.82
C ILE A 103 -11.70 -20.70 16.17
N GLU A 104 -12.92 -20.90 16.65
CA GLU A 104 -13.46 -22.23 17.00
C GLU A 104 -13.57 -23.15 15.77
N GLU A 105 -14.01 -22.62 14.63
CA GLU A 105 -14.07 -23.33 13.35
C GLU A 105 -12.67 -23.71 12.85
N GLU A 106 -11.72 -22.79 12.90
CA GLU A 106 -10.32 -23.04 12.49
C GLU A 106 -9.62 -24.03 13.44
N MET A 107 -9.86 -23.93 14.75
CA MET A 107 -9.36 -24.91 15.72
C MET A 107 -9.90 -26.31 15.42
N SER A 108 -11.18 -26.42 15.06
CA SER A 108 -11.79 -27.70 14.68
C SER A 108 -11.17 -28.26 13.41
N ARG A 109 -11.00 -27.43 12.38
CA ARG A 109 -10.33 -27.79 11.12
C ARG A 109 -8.89 -28.26 11.35
N VAL A 110 -8.13 -27.56 12.19
CA VAL A 110 -6.75 -27.95 12.53
C VAL A 110 -6.72 -29.27 13.30
N GLN A 111 -7.62 -29.48 14.25
CA GLN A 111 -7.69 -30.75 14.98
C GLN A 111 -7.99 -31.94 14.05
N GLU A 112 -8.92 -31.78 13.12
CA GLU A 112 -9.21 -32.79 12.10
C GLU A 112 -8.00 -33.08 11.21
N LEU A 113 -7.33 -32.04 10.75
CA LEU A 113 -6.12 -32.15 9.95
C LEU A 113 -4.99 -32.87 10.71
N LEU A 114 -4.83 -32.57 12.00
CA LEU A 114 -3.87 -33.28 12.86
C LEU A 114 -4.29 -34.72 13.15
N ARG A 115 -5.58 -35.09 13.07
CA ARG A 115 -6.00 -36.50 13.19
C ARG A 115 -5.62 -37.33 11.96
N ASN A 116 -5.47 -36.69 10.79
CA ASN A 116 -5.14 -37.40 9.56
C ASN A 116 -3.71 -38.00 9.60
N PRO A 117 -3.57 -39.32 9.41
CA PRO A 117 -2.27 -39.99 9.53
C PRO A 117 -1.29 -39.58 8.41
N SER A 118 -1.79 -39.28 7.22
CA SER A 118 -0.97 -38.80 6.10
C SER A 118 -0.28 -37.47 6.42
N TYR A 119 -1.02 -36.55 7.05
CA TYR A 119 -0.47 -35.26 7.48
C TYR A 119 0.55 -35.43 8.62
N LYS A 120 0.31 -36.35 9.57
CA LYS A 120 1.29 -36.66 10.63
C LYS A 120 2.58 -37.26 10.09
N ALA A 121 2.48 -38.13 9.08
CA ALA A 121 3.63 -38.81 8.51
C ALA A 121 4.50 -37.86 7.67
N ASN A 122 3.88 -37.02 6.83
CA ASN A 122 4.59 -36.02 6.03
C ASN A 122 3.72 -34.77 5.79
N PRO A 123 3.80 -33.76 6.66
CA PRO A 123 2.94 -32.58 6.55
C PRO A 123 3.28 -31.74 5.31
N LEU A 124 4.54 -31.70 4.88
CA LEU A 124 4.97 -30.90 3.73
C LEU A 124 4.39 -31.43 2.42
N ALA A 125 4.40 -32.76 2.24
CA ALA A 125 3.80 -33.41 1.08
C ALA A 125 2.28 -33.19 1.04
N ALA A 126 1.59 -33.36 2.17
CA ALA A 126 0.14 -33.16 2.25
C ALA A 126 -0.29 -31.72 1.92
N VAL A 127 0.48 -30.72 2.38
CA VAL A 127 0.25 -29.31 1.99
C VAL A 127 0.51 -29.10 0.51
N GLY A 128 1.59 -29.67 -0.04
CA GLY A 128 1.90 -29.59 -1.46
C GLY A 128 0.79 -30.14 -2.36
N GLU A 129 0.25 -31.32 -2.03
CA GLU A 129 -0.88 -31.92 -2.74
C GLU A 129 -2.13 -31.04 -2.69
N HIS A 130 -2.44 -30.47 -1.52
CA HIS A 130 -3.57 -29.55 -1.37
C HIS A 130 -3.42 -28.30 -2.25
N LEU A 131 -2.25 -27.68 -2.26
CA LEU A 131 -1.97 -26.51 -3.11
C LEU A 131 -2.08 -26.85 -4.60
N LEU A 132 -1.52 -27.99 -5.04
CA LEU A 132 -1.63 -28.44 -6.43
C LEU A 132 -3.09 -28.66 -6.84
N LYS A 133 -3.92 -29.20 -5.94
CA LYS A 133 -5.36 -29.37 -6.18
C LYS A 133 -6.06 -28.01 -6.34
N ARG A 134 -5.80 -27.06 -5.44
CA ARG A 134 -6.38 -25.70 -5.50
C ARG A 134 -5.98 -24.96 -6.78
N MET A 135 -4.72 -25.05 -7.19
CA MET A 135 -4.25 -24.43 -8.43
C MET A 135 -4.91 -25.00 -9.69
N LYS A 136 -5.28 -26.28 -9.69
CA LYS A 136 -6.04 -26.91 -10.79
C LYS A 136 -7.49 -26.44 -10.79
N GLU A 137 -8.14 -26.41 -9.63
CA GLU A 137 -9.51 -25.90 -9.47
C GLU A 137 -9.64 -24.45 -9.97
N GLU A 138 -8.66 -23.59 -9.65
CA GLU A 138 -8.62 -22.21 -10.11
C GLU A 138 -8.44 -22.12 -11.65
N GLN A 139 -7.56 -22.94 -12.25
CA GLN A 139 -7.40 -23.01 -13.71
C GLN A 139 -8.64 -23.51 -14.46
N GLU A 140 -9.41 -24.40 -13.86
CA GLU A 140 -10.66 -24.91 -14.46
C GLU A 140 -11.81 -23.90 -14.34
N CYS A 141 -11.78 -23.01 -13.33
CA CYS A 141 -12.85 -22.07 -13.02
C CYS A 141 -12.69 -20.70 -13.71
N ASP A 142 -11.56 -20.44 -14.36
CA ASP A 142 -11.36 -19.34 -15.30
C ASP A 142 -11.68 -19.84 -16.73
N PRO A 143 -12.93 -19.76 -17.22
CA PRO A 143 -13.20 -20.04 -18.62
C PRO A 143 -12.53 -18.96 -19.47
N LYS A 144 -11.81 -19.43 -20.49
CA LYS A 144 -11.16 -18.62 -21.52
C LYS A 144 -12.16 -17.88 -22.40
#